data_AF-A0A383EVG1-F1
#
_entry.id   AF-A0A383EVG1-F1
#
_cell.length_a   1.000
_cell.length_b   1.000
_cell.length_c   1.000
_cell.angle_alpha   90.00
_cell.angle_beta   90.00
_cell.angle_gamma   90.00
#
_symmetry.space_group_name_H-M   'P 1'
#
loop_
_entity.id
_entity.type
_entity.pdbx_description
1 polymer ?
#
loop_
_entity_poly.entity_id
_entity_poly.type
_entity_poly.pdbx_seq_one_letter_code
_entity_poly.pdbx_strand_id
1 'polypeptide(L)'
;MKSIISVFLLIGSLSYAQFALSDCNYPKMNIDIPNGANATMEDMVAAQGAFKSYNAAMNSYLTCLDDELALVSEDLDIYPDIKK
;
A
#
# COMPACT_ATOMS: atom_id res chain seq x y z
N MET A 1 -11.48 21.45 -40.52
CA MET A 1 -11.14 20.03 -40.31
C MET A 1 -9.74 19.84 -39.74
N LYS A 2 -8.69 20.47 -40.30
CA LYS A 2 -7.31 20.36 -39.78
C LYS A 2 -7.13 20.90 -38.34
N SER A 3 -7.74 22.04 -38.01
CA SER A 3 -7.66 22.61 -36.66
C SER A 3 -8.44 21.84 -35.59
N ILE A 4 -9.41 21.02 -35.98
CA ILE A 4 -10.23 20.24 -35.03
C ILE A 4 -9.42 19.01 -34.58
N ILE A 5 -8.66 18.40 -35.49
CA ILE A 5 -7.76 17.26 -35.20
C ILE A 5 -6.63 17.69 -34.24
N SER A 6 -6.11 18.91 -34.38
CA SER A 6 -5.04 19.43 -33.51
C SER A 6 -5.50 19.69 -32.07
N VAL A 7 -6.78 20.01 -31.83
CA VAL A 7 -7.32 20.26 -30.48
C VAL A 7 -7.57 18.94 -29.73
N PHE A 8 -7.98 17.88 -30.42
CA PHE A 8 -8.17 16.56 -29.81
C PHE A 8 -6.84 15.92 -29.36
N LEU A 9 -5.73 16.18 -30.05
CA LEU A 9 -4.41 15.67 -29.68
C LEU A 9 -3.82 16.32 -28.42
N LEU A 10 -4.23 17.55 -28.07
CA LEU A 10 -3.74 18.27 -26.89
C LEU A 10 -4.45 17.86 -25.59
N ILE A 11 -5.67 17.31 -25.67
CA ILE A 11 -6.44 16.89 -24.49
C ILE A 11 -6.02 15.48 -24.04
N GLY A 12 -5.51 14.64 -24.96
CA GLY A 12 -5.08 13.27 -24.68
C GLY A 12 -3.74 13.13 -23.93
N SER A 13 -2.94 14.20 -23.80
CA SER A 13 -1.61 14.11 -23.18
C SER A 13 -1.59 14.36 -21.67
N LEU A 14 -2.70 14.79 -21.06
CA LEU A 14 -2.78 15.06 -19.61
C LEU A 14 -3.20 13.85 -18.75
N SER A 15 -3.53 12.71 -19.34
CA SER A 15 -3.99 11.53 -18.59
C SER A 15 -2.87 10.66 -17.99
N TYR A 16 -1.60 10.97 -18.25
CA TYR A 16 -0.47 10.09 -17.86
C TYR A 16 0.25 10.52 -16.57
N ALA A 17 -0.15 11.61 -15.92
CA ALA A 17 0.49 12.10 -14.70
C ALA A 17 -0.22 11.64 -13.41
N GLN A 18 -0.89 10.49 -13.42
CA GLN A 18 -1.23 9.78 -12.19
C GLN A 18 0.03 9.02 -11.74
N PHE A 19 1.14 9.73 -11.47
CA PHE A 19 2.17 9.17 -10.61
C PHE A 19 1.50 9.04 -9.24
N ALA A 20 0.97 7.85 -8.97
CA ALA A 20 0.60 7.48 -7.63
C ALA A 20 1.88 7.61 -6.80
N LEU A 21 2.01 8.72 -6.07
CA LEU A 21 2.89 8.79 -4.93
C LEU A 21 2.28 7.81 -3.92
N SER A 22 2.63 6.54 -4.04
CA SER A 22 2.24 5.52 -3.07
C SER A 22 3.01 5.81 -1.79
N ASP A 23 2.51 6.72 -0.98
CA ASP A 23 2.95 6.81 0.40
C ASP A 23 2.49 5.50 1.06
N CYS A 24 3.35 4.48 1.08
CA CYS A 24 3.08 3.21 1.75
C CYS A 24 2.90 3.51 3.24
N ASN A 25 1.66 3.77 3.63
CA ASN A 25 1.33 4.24 4.97
C ASN A 25 1.42 3.06 5.94
N TYR A 26 2.44 3.07 6.81
CA TYR A 26 2.60 2.03 7.82
C TYR A 26 1.38 1.96 8.76
N PRO A 27 0.63 0.84 8.78
CA PRO A 27 -0.52 0.69 9.64
C PRO A 27 -0.10 0.69 11.11
N LYS A 28 -0.76 1.53 11.92
CA LYS A 28 -0.54 1.52 13.38
C LYS A 28 -1.38 0.42 14.02
N MET A 29 -0.76 -0.36 14.90
CA MET A 29 -1.45 -1.37 15.69
C MET A 29 -2.26 -0.70 16.82
N ASN A 30 -3.44 -0.19 16.47
CA ASN A 30 -4.37 0.44 17.41
C ASN A 30 -5.42 -0.55 17.91
N ILE A 31 -4.96 -1.70 18.43
CA ILE A 31 -5.84 -2.76 18.94
C ILE A 31 -5.53 -2.95 20.41
N ASP A 32 -6.55 -2.85 21.25
CA ASP A 32 -6.46 -3.24 22.64
C ASP A 32 -6.53 -4.77 22.72
N ILE A 33 -5.43 -5.41 23.15
CA ILE A 33 -5.39 -6.87 23.31
C ILE A 33 -5.76 -7.20 24.75
N PRO A 34 -6.94 -7.82 24.98
CA PRO A 34 -7.42 -8.09 26.32
C PRO A 34 -6.57 -9.18 27.00
N ASN A 35 -6.44 -9.09 28.32
CA ASN A 35 -5.68 -10.07 29.11
C ASN A 35 -6.40 -11.43 29.12
N GLY A 36 -5.79 -12.45 28.52
CA GLY A 36 -6.39 -13.79 28.39
C GLY A 36 -6.74 -14.49 29.72
N ALA A 37 -6.25 -14.02 30.87
CA ALA A 37 -6.66 -14.54 32.19
C ALA A 37 -8.04 -14.05 32.63
N ASN A 38 -8.47 -12.87 32.16
CA ASN A 38 -9.69 -12.19 32.61
C ASN A 38 -10.68 -11.86 31.48
N ALA A 39 -10.27 -11.98 30.22
CA ALA A 39 -11.07 -11.66 29.06
C ALA A 39 -12.25 -12.64 28.90
N THR A 40 -13.39 -12.12 28.46
CA THR A 40 -14.50 -12.96 28.01
C THR A 40 -14.21 -13.56 26.63
N MET A 41 -15.00 -14.56 26.22
CA MET A 41 -14.90 -15.09 24.87
C MET A 41 -15.20 -14.01 23.83
N GLU A 42 -16.19 -13.17 24.11
CA GLU A 42 -16.62 -12.06 23.28
C GLU A 42 -15.49 -11.04 23.10
N ASP A 43 -14.77 -10.69 24.17
CA ASP A 43 -13.61 -9.78 24.11
C ASP A 43 -12.51 -10.35 23.20
N MET A 44 -12.20 -11.64 23.35
CA MET A 44 -11.15 -12.29 22.57
C MET A 44 -11.53 -12.40 21.08
N VAL A 45 -12.81 -12.66 20.77
CA VAL A 45 -13.31 -12.70 19.39
C VAL A 45 -13.28 -11.31 18.76
N ALA A 46 -13.65 -10.27 19.51
CA ALA A 46 -13.57 -8.88 19.05
C ALA A 46 -12.12 -8.47 18.75
N ALA A 47 -11.19 -8.76 19.67
CA ALA A 47 -9.77 -8.49 19.49
C ALA A 47 -9.18 -9.27 18.30
N GLN A 48 -9.58 -10.53 18.11
CA GLN A 48 -9.17 -11.31 16.93
C GLN A 48 -9.66 -10.67 15.63
N GLY A 49 -10.90 -10.19 15.59
CA GLY A 49 -11.45 -9.48 14.44
C GLY A 49 -10.63 -8.24 14.10
N ALA A 50 -10.36 -7.40 15.10
CA ALA A 50 -9.54 -6.21 14.94
C ALA A 50 -8.12 -6.55 14.46
N PHE A 51 -7.50 -7.60 15.01
CA PHE A 51 -6.18 -8.08 14.58
C PHE A 51 -6.17 -8.55 13.12
N LYS A 52 -7.20 -9.27 12.67
CA LYS A 52 -7.33 -9.67 11.27
C LYS A 52 -7.39 -8.45 10.34
N SER A 53 -8.13 -7.42 10.71
CA SER A 53 -8.19 -6.17 9.94
C SER A 53 -6.84 -5.46 9.90
N TYR A 54 -6.12 -5.39 11.02
CA TYR A 54 -4.77 -4.86 11.05
C TYR A 54 -3.80 -5.67 10.18
N ASN A 55 -3.86 -7.01 10.25
CA ASN A 55 -3.02 -7.87 9.45
C ASN A 55 -3.30 -7.71 7.94
N ALA A 56 -4.57 -7.55 7.54
CA ALA A 56 -4.93 -7.26 6.15
C ALA A 56 -4.37 -5.90 5.68
N ALA A 57 -4.43 -4.86 6.54
CA ALA A 57 -3.81 -3.58 6.25
C ALA A 57 -2.28 -3.70 6.14
N MET A 58 -1.65 -4.53 6.99
CA MET A 58 -0.22 -4.78 6.93
C MET A 58 0.20 -5.49 5.64
N ASN A 59 -0.57 -6.50 5.20
CA ASN A 59 -0.30 -7.17 3.93
C ASN A 59 -0.40 -6.18 2.75
N SER A 60 -1.39 -5.28 2.78
CA SER A 60 -1.52 -4.23 1.77
C SER A 60 -0.33 -3.27 1.76
N TYR A 61 0.20 -2.93 2.95
CA TYR A 61 1.42 -2.13 3.08
C TYR A 61 2.65 -2.86 2.53
N LEU A 62 2.81 -4.16 2.80
CA LEU A 62 3.92 -4.94 2.26
C LEU A 62 3.86 -5.04 0.74
N THR A 63 2.67 -5.30 0.18
CA THR A 63 2.47 -5.28 -1.28
C THR A 63 2.85 -3.92 -1.88
N CYS A 64 2.48 -2.82 -1.22
CA CYS A 64 2.89 -1.48 -1.65
C CYS A 64 4.42 -1.33 -1.69
N LEU A 65 5.13 -1.79 -0.65
CA LEU A 65 6.60 -1.75 -0.63
C LEU A 65 7.22 -2.63 -1.73
N ASP A 66 6.65 -3.79 -2.01
CA ASP A 66 7.11 -4.68 -3.09
C ASP A 66 6.96 -3.98 -4.45
N ASP A 67 5.84 -3.28 -4.67
CA ASP A 67 5.59 -2.50 -5.89
C ASP A 67 6.60 -1.34 -6.01
N GLU A 68 6.93 -0.65 -4.91
CA GLU A 68 7.97 0.40 -4.90
C GLU A 68 9.36 -0.18 -5.18
N LEU A 69 9.68 -1.32 -4.60
CA LEU A 69 10.97 -2.01 -4.82
C LEU A 69 11.11 -2.45 -6.27
N ALA A 70 10.03 -2.88 -6.93
CA ALA A 70 10.05 -3.27 -8.34
C ALA A 70 10.39 -2.10 -9.29
N LEU A 71 10.27 -0.85 -8.84
CA LEU A 71 10.68 0.35 -9.58
C LEU A 71 12.17 0.68 -9.41
N VAL A 72 12.84 0.07 -8.42
CA VAL A 72 14.27 0.29 -8.15
C VAL A 72 15.10 -0.52 -9.15
N SER A 73 16.02 0.15 -9.84
CA SER A 73 16.93 -0.50 -10.79
C SER A 73 17.80 -1.55 -10.10
N GLU A 74 17.87 -2.75 -10.70
CA GLU A 74 18.73 -3.84 -10.21
C GLU A 74 20.23 -3.51 -10.34
N ASP A 75 20.59 -2.54 -11.19
CA ASP A 75 21.97 -2.11 -11.43
C ASP A 75 22.54 -1.20 -10.32
N LEU A 76 21.73 -0.85 -9.32
CA LEU A 76 22.24 -0.10 -8.16
C LEU A 76 23.06 -1.03 -7.27
N ASP A 77 24.27 -0.59 -6.90
CA ASP A 77 25.18 -1.37 -6.01
C ASP A 77 24.52 -1.82 -4.69
N ILE A 78 23.48 -1.11 -4.26
CA ILE A 78 22.70 -1.40 -3.05
C ILE A 78 21.56 -2.43 -3.25
N TYR A 79 21.11 -2.66 -4.48
CA TYR A 79 20.00 -3.58 -4.80
C TYR A 79 20.14 -5.00 -4.21
N PRO A 80 21.31 -5.68 -4.24
CA PRO A 80 21.46 -7.00 -3.64
C PRO A 80 21.28 -7.04 -2.13
N ASP A 81 21.40 -5.91 -1.42
CA ASP A 81 21.11 -5.83 0.01
C ASP A 81 19.64 -5.57 0.32
N ILE A 82 18.87 -5.07 -0.65
CA ILE A 82 17.44 -4.75 -0.49
C ILE A 82 16.56 -5.98 -0.79
N LYS A 83 16.96 -6.84 -1.74
CA LYS A 83 16.20 -8.04 -2.18
C LYS A 83 16.42 -9.31 -1.33
N LYS A 84 17.08 -9.22 -0.17
CA LYS A 84 17.45 -10.39 0.64
C LYS A 84 16.29 -11.13 1.28
#